data_AF-A0AA91DNF6-F1
#
_entry.id   AF-A0AA91DNF6-F1
#
_cell.length_a   1.000
_cell.length_b   1.000
_cell.length_c   1.000
_cell.angle_alpha   90.00
_cell.angle_beta   90.00
_cell.angle_gamma   90.00
#
_symmetry.space_group_name_H-M   'P 1'
#
loop_
_entity.id
_entity.type
_entity.pdbx_description
1 polymer ?
#
loop_
_entity_poly.entity_id
_entity_poly.type
_entity_poly.pdbx_seq_one_letter_code
_entity_poly.pdbx_strand_id
1 'polypeptide(L)'
;MAAAPTLGYPEGNPQAVVQVQQKTRAAVQADTMNWIRSGLGALSYSDAYASGNHPAYAKASRAYAQLRGSSDAASASLTPVDGNAVTR
;
A
#
# COMPACT_ATOMS: atom_id res chain seq x y z
N MET A 1 3.24 37.03 45.62
CA MET A 1 3.94 36.58 44.40
C MET A 1 2.99 35.65 43.65
N ALA A 2 2.50 36.07 42.48
CA ALA A 2 1.59 35.27 41.67
C ALA A 2 2.39 34.18 40.93
N ALA A 3 1.95 32.93 41.02
CA ALA A 3 2.54 31.82 40.30
C ALA A 3 2.25 31.95 38.79
N ALA A 4 3.28 31.81 37.95
CA ALA A 4 3.11 31.81 36.51
C ALA A 4 2.31 30.57 36.08
N PRO A 5 1.36 30.68 35.13
CA PRO A 5 0.69 29.52 34.58
C PRO A 5 1.69 28.71 33.78
N THR A 6 1.90 27.45 34.18
CA THR A 6 2.67 26.49 33.40
C THR A 6 1.85 26.13 32.16
N LEU A 7 2.00 26.91 31.08
CA LEU A 7 1.58 26.51 29.74
C LEU A 7 2.56 25.42 29.26
N GLY A 8 2.49 24.25 29.90
CA GLY A 8 3.14 23.05 29.40
C GLY A 8 2.47 22.66 28.10
N TYR A 9 3.25 22.50 27.03
CA TYR A 9 2.80 21.79 25.85
C TYR A 9 2.25 20.43 26.32
N PRO A 10 1.02 20.03 25.95
CA PRO A 10 0.54 18.71 26.31
C PRO A 10 1.49 17.69 25.68
N GLU A 11 2.30 17.06 26.52
CA GLU A 11 3.15 15.95 26.14
C GLU A 11 2.26 14.87 25.53
N GLY A 12 2.45 14.64 24.23
CA GLY A 12 1.90 13.50 23.55
C GLY A 12 0.41 13.64 23.20
N ASN A 13 0.12 14.28 22.07
CA ASN A 13 -0.80 13.62 21.17
C ASN A 13 -0.02 12.43 20.58
N PRO A 14 -0.29 11.16 20.93
CA PRO A 14 0.27 10.05 20.19
C PRO A 14 -0.38 10.11 18.81
N GLN A 15 0.18 10.90 17.90
CA GLN A 15 -0.09 10.74 16.48
C GLN A 15 0.20 9.26 16.23
N ALA A 16 -0.85 8.48 15.99
CA ALA A 16 -0.74 7.05 15.80
C ALA A 16 0.42 6.81 14.85
N VAL A 17 1.45 6.10 15.31
CA VAL A 17 2.63 5.81 14.50
C VAL A 17 2.11 5.10 13.26
N VAL A 18 2.08 5.82 12.13
CA VAL A 18 1.61 5.29 10.86
C VAL A 18 2.51 4.10 10.59
N GLN A 19 1.93 2.91 10.55
CA GLN A 19 2.65 1.69 10.22
C GLN A 19 3.04 1.79 8.74
N VAL A 20 4.21 2.37 8.46
CA VAL A 20 4.76 2.44 7.12
C VAL A 20 5.36 1.08 6.81
N GLN A 21 4.64 0.24 6.07
CA GLN A 21 5.22 -1.00 5.56
C GLN A 21 6.34 -0.68 4.57
N GLN A 22 7.51 -1.29 4.77
CA GLN A 22 8.63 -1.18 3.84
C GLN A 22 8.42 -2.20 2.71
N LYS A 23 8.19 -1.71 1.49
CA LYS A 23 8.16 -2.56 0.30
C LYS A 23 9.60 -2.90 -0.11
N THR A 24 9.88 -4.18 -0.31
CA THR A 24 11.16 -4.62 -0.89
C THR A 24 11.28 -4.15 -2.34
N ARG A 25 12.50 -4.07 -2.89
CA ARG A 25 12.69 -3.73 -4.31
C ARG A 25 11.94 -4.69 -5.24
N ALA A 26 11.93 -5.98 -4.92
CA ALA A 26 11.20 -6.99 -5.68
C ALA A 26 9.68 -6.74 -5.64
N ALA A 27 9.13 -6.38 -4.47
CA ALA A 27 7.71 -6.03 -4.35
C ALA A 27 7.35 -4.79 -5.17
N VAL A 28 8.22 -3.77 -5.18
CA VAL A 28 8.03 -2.57 -6.03
C VAL A 28 8.07 -2.92 -7.52
N GLN A 29 9.01 -3.78 -7.94
CA GLN A 29 9.09 -4.23 -9.33
C GLN A 29 7.84 -5.01 -9.76
N ALA A 30 7.36 -5.94 -8.93
CA ALA A 30 6.14 -6.69 -9.20
C ALA A 30 4.90 -5.77 -9.29
N ASP A 31 4.78 -4.81 -8.37
CA ASP A 31 3.71 -3.81 -8.38
C ASP A 31 3.75 -2.95 -9.66
N THR A 32 4.95 -2.56 -10.09
CA THR A 32 5.16 -1.82 -11.35
C THR A 32 4.73 -2.64 -12.56
N MET A 33 5.01 -3.94 -12.59
CA MET A 33 4.57 -4.81 -13.70
C MET A 33 3.05 -4.96 -13.73
N ASN A 34 2.41 -5.07 -12.56
CA ASN A 34 0.95 -5.06 -12.45
C ASN A 34 0.35 -3.74 -12.94
N TRP A 35 1.00 -2.62 -12.63
CA TRP A 35 0.59 -1.29 -13.08
C TRP A 35 0.66 -1.15 -14.60
N ILE A 36 1.75 -1.61 -15.23
CA ILE A 36 1.89 -1.63 -16.69
C ILE A 36 0.85 -2.55 -17.33
N ARG A 37 0.68 -3.77 -16.82
CA ARG A 37 -0.25 -4.78 -17.37
C ARG A 37 -1.72 -4.34 -17.28
N SER A 38 -2.08 -3.57 -16.25
CA SER A 38 -3.43 -3.03 -16.09
C SER A 38 -3.79 -1.94 -17.10
N GLY A 39 -2.81 -1.37 -17.80
CA GLY A 39 -2.98 -0.22 -18.68
C GLY A 39 -2.92 1.13 -17.98
N LEU A 40 -2.83 1.17 -16.63
CA LEU A 40 -2.64 2.43 -15.90
C LEU A 40 -1.35 3.15 -16.32
N GLY A 41 -0.28 2.40 -16.61
CA GLY A 41 0.97 2.97 -17.12
C GLY A 41 0.84 3.72 -18.44
N ALA A 42 -0.04 3.27 -19.34
CA ALA A 42 -0.32 3.97 -20.59
C ALA A 42 -1.15 5.24 -20.37
N LEU A 43 -1.97 5.27 -19.32
CA LEU A 43 -2.83 6.40 -18.99
C LEU A 43 -2.10 7.52 -18.24
N SER A 44 -0.95 7.25 -17.63
CA SER A 44 -0.18 8.21 -16.80
C SER A 44 0.08 9.56 -17.45
N TYR A 45 0.21 9.59 -18.78
CA TYR A 45 0.52 10.78 -19.56
C TYR A 45 -0.69 11.29 -20.37
N SER A 46 -1.89 10.78 -20.08
CA SER A 46 -3.11 11.11 -20.81
C SER A 46 -4.07 11.99 -20.00
N ASP A 47 -4.90 12.76 -20.67
CA ASP A 47 -6.00 13.51 -20.05
C ASP A 47 -6.99 12.61 -19.27
N ALA A 48 -7.03 11.32 -19.61
CA ALA A 48 -7.83 10.34 -18.87
C ALA A 48 -7.36 10.17 -17.42
N TYR A 49 -6.06 10.37 -17.15
CA TYR A 49 -5.51 10.37 -15.79
C TYR A 49 -5.81 11.70 -15.09
N ALA A 50 -5.63 12.83 -15.78
CA ALA A 50 -5.89 14.16 -15.23
C ALA A 50 -7.36 14.36 -14.83
N SER A 51 -8.29 13.77 -15.57
CA SER A 51 -9.73 13.91 -15.31
C SER A 51 -10.27 12.98 -14.24
N GLY A 52 -9.52 11.94 -13.80
CA GLY A 52 -9.87 10.99 -12.73
C GLY A 52 -11.13 10.13 -12.93
N ASN A 53 -12.10 10.64 -13.69
CA ASN A 53 -13.43 10.08 -13.95
C ASN A 53 -13.53 9.44 -15.35
N HIS A 54 -12.42 9.33 -16.07
CA HIS A 54 -12.42 8.77 -17.43
C HIS A 54 -12.72 7.26 -17.39
N PRO A 55 -13.62 6.74 -18.26
CA PRO A 55 -14.00 5.32 -18.24
C PRO A 55 -12.82 4.37 -18.46
N ALA A 56 -11.83 4.77 -19.27
CA ALA A 56 -10.61 3.98 -19.44
C ALA A 56 -9.78 3.88 -18.14
N TYR A 57 -9.75 4.95 -17.34
CA TYR A 57 -9.08 4.94 -16.04
C TYR A 57 -9.81 4.03 -15.05
N ALA A 58 -11.14 4.10 -14.98
CA ALA A 58 -11.95 3.21 -14.13
C ALA A 58 -11.80 1.73 -14.52
N LYS A 59 -11.67 1.42 -15.81
CA LYS A 59 -11.39 0.06 -16.29
C LYS A 59 -10.00 -0.41 -15.86
N ALA A 60 -8.98 0.42 -16.08
CA ALA A 60 -7.60 0.10 -15.77
C ALA A 60 -7.37 -0.06 -14.25
N SER A 61 -8.02 0.78 -13.42
CA SER A 61 -7.92 0.69 -11.95
C SER A 61 -8.53 -0.59 -11.41
N ARG A 62 -9.68 -1.04 -11.94
CA ARG A 62 -10.26 -2.35 -11.61
C ARG A 62 -9.35 -3.51 -12.00
N ALA A 63 -8.77 -3.46 -13.20
CA ALA A 63 -7.83 -4.49 -13.66
C ALA A 63 -6.57 -4.55 -12.78
N TYR A 64 -6.05 -3.39 -12.36
CA TYR A 64 -4.93 -3.31 -11.43
C TYR A 64 -5.24 -3.94 -10.08
N ALA A 65 -6.40 -3.65 -9.50
CA ALA A 65 -6.82 -4.23 -8.23
C ALA A 65 -6.93 -5.76 -8.30
N GLN A 66 -7.43 -6.31 -9.41
CA GLN A 66 -7.50 -7.76 -9.64
C GLN A 66 -6.12 -8.40 -9.72
N LEU A 67 -5.18 -7.80 -10.46
CA LEU A 67 -3.81 -8.30 -10.61
C LEU A 67 -3.04 -8.26 -9.29
N ARG A 68 -3.20 -7.18 -8.52
CA ARG A 68 -2.57 -7.04 -7.20
C ARG A 68 -3.10 -8.10 -6.23
N GLY A 69 -4.42 -8.24 -6.09
CA GLY A 69 -5.01 -9.26 -5.22
C GLY A 69 -4.63 -10.69 -5.59
N SER A 70 -4.46 -10.98 -6.88
CA SER A 70 -3.96 -12.30 -7.35
C SER A 70 -2.50 -12.54 -6.95
N SER A 71 -1.67 -11.50 -6.99
CA SER A 71 -0.26 -11.55 -6.60
C SER A 71 -0.09 -11.69 -5.09
N ASP A 72 -0.94 -11.02 -4.30
CA ASP A 72 -0.99 -11.15 -2.84
C ASP A 72 -1.43 -12.57 -2.43
N ALA A 73 -2.47 -13.12 -3.08
CA ALA A 73 -2.92 -14.49 -2.86
C ALA A 73 -1.85 -15.53 -3.22
N ALA A 74 -1.14 -15.34 -4.33
CA ALA A 74 -0.01 -16.18 -4.72
C ALA A 74 1.14 -16.11 -3.69
N SER A 75 1.45 -14.91 -3.19
CA SER A 75 2.48 -14.71 -2.16
C SER A 75 2.12 -15.39 -0.83
N ALA A 76 0.84 -15.32 -0.44
CA ALA A 76 0.33 -15.99 0.76
C ALA A 76 0.36 -17.53 0.66
N SER A 77 0.21 -18.09 -0.55
CA SER A 77 0.33 -19.54 -0.76
C SER A 77 1.76 -20.08 -0.71
N LEU A 78 2.77 -19.21 -0.80
CA LEU A 78 4.19 -19.57 -0.81
C LEU A 78 4.87 -19.51 0.57
N THR A 79 4.19 -19.03 1.62
CA THR A 79 4.73 -19.11 2.98
C THR A 79 4.68 -20.58 3.47
N PRO A 80 5.83 -21.23 3.71
CA PRO A 80 5.84 -22.57 4.27
C PRO A 80 5.23 -22.52 5.67
N VAL A 81 4.22 -23.33 5.92
CA VAL A 81 3.70 -23.60 7.28
C VAL A 81 4.62 -24.59 8.00
N ASP A 82 5.92 -24.31 8.04
CA ASP A 82 6.87 -25.14 8.80
C ASP A 82 6.86 -24.74 10.27
N GLY A 83 5.70 -24.96 10.89
CA GLY A 83 5.54 -25.00 12.34
C GLY A 83 6.01 -26.36 12.86
N ASN A 84 7.27 -26.41 13.27
CA ASN A 84 7.79 -27.22 14.37
C ASN A 84 6.82 -28.26 14.99
N ALA A 85 6.83 -29.51 14.52
CA ALA A 85 6.32 -30.65 15.28
C ALA A 85 7.39 -31.11 16.28
N VAL A 86 7.46 -30.43 17.43
CA VAL A 86 8.23 -30.85 18.61
C VAL A 86 7.48 -31.97 19.34
N THR A 87 8.22 -33.06 19.61
CA THR A 87 8.01 -34.09 20.66
C THR A 87 6.87 -35.09 20.51
N ARG A 88 7.21 -36.34 20.13
CA ARG A 88 7.16 -37.52 21.00
C ARG A 88 7.89 -38.71 20.40
#